data_AF-A0A2T2XVZ6-F1
#
_entry.id   AF-A0A2T2XVZ6-F1
#
_cell.length_a   1.000
_cell.length_b   1.000
_cell.length_c   1.000
_cell.angle_alpha   90.00
_cell.angle_beta   90.00
_cell.angle_gamma   90.00
#
_symmetry.space_group_name_H-M   'P 1'
#
loop_
_entity.id
_entity.type
_entity.pdbx_description
1 polymer ?
#
loop_
_entity_poly.entity_id
_entity_poly.type
_entity_poly.pdbx_seq_one_letter_code
_entity_poly.pdbx_strand_id
1 'polypeptide(L)' 'MDPVDAGYIKFDALKDGSIDLCDIALMNDQLAVKADNQRRINKWRADNEC' A
#
# COMPACT_ATOMS: atom_id res chain seq x y z
N MET A 1 -9.51 -1.71 5.05
CA MET A 1 -8.67 -2.91 4.78
C MET A 1 -7.98 -2.60 3.47
N ASP A 2 -6.90 -1.83 3.56
CA ASP A 2 -6.34 -1.11 2.42
C ASP A 2 -5.94 -1.97 1.21
N PRO A 3 -5.46 -3.23 1.33
CA PRO A 3 -5.06 -4.02 0.17
C PRO A 3 -6.24 -4.63 -0.60
N VAL A 4 -7.39 -4.82 0.06
CA VAL A 4 -8.65 -5.21 -0.59
C VAL A 4 -9.24 -4.03 -1.35
N ASP A 5 -9.27 -2.85 -0.72
CA ASP A 5 -9.80 -1.62 -1.32
C ASP A 5 -8.92 -1.10 -2.47
N ALA A 6 -7.60 -1.36 -2.43
CA ALA A 6 -6.66 -1.03 -3.50
C ALA A 6 -6.71 -2.02 -4.69
N GLY A 7 -7.54 -3.07 -4.62
CA GLY A 7 -7.75 -4.02 -5.72
C GLY A 7 -6.59 -4.99 -5.99
N TYR A 8 -5.58 -5.01 -5.12
CA TYR A 8 -4.41 -5.90 -5.25
C TYR A 8 -4.74 -7.35 -4.86
N ILE A 9 -5.83 -7.57 -4.12
CA ILE A 9 -6.24 -8.90 -3.66
C ILE A 9 -7.75 -9.06 -3.83
N LYS A 10 -8.19 -10.16 -4.44
CA LYS A 10 -9.61 -10.55 -4.42
C LYS A 10 -9.99 -11.04 -3.02
N PHE A 11 -11.12 -10.58 -2.51
CA PHE A 11 -11.67 -10.99 -1.20
C PHE A 11 -11.86 -12.52 -1.09
N ASP A 12 -12.00 -13.19 -2.22
CA ASP A 12 -12.14 -14.65 -2.30
C ASP A 12 -10.86 -15.39 -1.86
N ALA A 13 -9.67 -14.81 -2.09
CA ALA A 13 -8.38 -15.39 -1.68
C ALA A 13 -8.14 -15.31 -0.16
N LEU A 14 -8.80 -14.37 0.52
CA LEU A 14 -8.87 -14.31 1.99
C LEU A 14 -9.73 -15.43 2.58
N LYS A 15 -10.73 -15.92 1.81
CA LYS A 15 -11.61 -17.01 2.23
C LYS A 15 -11.07 -18.40 1.87
N ASP A 16 -10.29 -18.52 0.80
CA ASP A 16 -9.72 -19.80 0.38
C ASP A 16 -8.44 -20.19 1.16
N GLY A 17 -7.86 -19.24 1.92
CA GLY A 17 -6.69 -19.47 2.78
C GLY A 17 -5.34 -19.40 2.05
N SER A 18 -5.31 -18.99 0.78
CA SER A 18 -4.08 -18.85 -0.01
C SER A 18 -3.23 -17.65 0.40
N ILE A 19 -3.80 -16.72 1.18
CA ILE A 19 -3.14 -15.52 1.66
C ILE A 19 -3.18 -15.53 3.18
N ASP A 20 -2.01 -15.43 3.80
CA ASP A 20 -1.88 -15.42 5.25
C ASP A 20 -1.86 -13.98 5.82
N LEU A 21 -1.87 -13.87 7.16
CA LEU A 21 -1.77 -12.58 7.84
C LEU A 21 -0.42 -11.88 7.62
N CYS A 22 0.66 -12.63 7.37
CA CYS A 22 1.98 -12.08 7.05
C CYS A 22 1.99 -11.40 5.68
N ASP A 23 1.31 -11.96 4.69
CA ASP A 23 1.16 -11.39 3.36
C ASP A 23 0.40 -10.05 3.42
N ILE A 24 -0.68 -10.00 4.20
CA ILE A 24 -1.46 -8.78 4.42
C ILE A 24 -0.61 -7.73 5.15
N ALA A 25 0.17 -8.12 6.15
CA ALA A 25 1.07 -7.22 6.87
C ALA A 25 2.14 -6.64 5.93
N LEU A 26 2.77 -7.48 5.11
CA LEU A 26 3.77 -7.05 4.12
C LEU A 26 3.18 -6.07 3.10
N MET A 27 1.95 -6.32 2.64
CA MET A 27 1.27 -5.42 1.69
C MET A 27 0.90 -4.08 2.32
N ASN A 28 0.48 -4.07 3.60
CA ASN A 28 0.24 -2.83 4.33
C ASN A 28 1.53 -2.01 4.49
N ASP A 29 2.66 -2.66 4.82
CA ASP A 29 3.96 -2.01 4.94
C ASP A 29 4.41 -1.39 3.61
N GLN A 30 4.21 -2.11 2.50
CA GLN A 30 4.55 -1.60 1.17
C GLN A 30 3.69 -0.38 0.77
N LEU A 31 2.40 -0.38 1.10
CA LEU A 31 1.53 0.77 0.86
C LEU A 31 1.95 1.98 1.69
N ALA A 32 2.32 1.78 2.95
CA ALA A 32 2.83 2.85 3.81
C ALA A 32 4.12 3.48 3.25
N VAL A 33 5.06 2.65 2.76
CA VAL A 33 6.30 3.13 2.13
C VAL A 33 6.02 3.93 0.85
N LYS A 34 5.09 3.46 0.00
CA LYS A 34 4.67 4.21 -1.19
C LYS A 34 4.07 5.57 -0.84
N ALA A 35 3.22 5.63 0.18
CA ALA A 35 2.60 6.87 0.63
C ALA A 35 3.64 7.87 1.16
N ASP A 36 4.61 7.40 1.95
CA ASP A 36 5.68 8.27 2.45
C ASP A 36 6.58 8.80 1.32
N ASN A 37 6.93 7.95 0.36
CA ASN A 37 7.68 8.37 -0.83
C ASN A 37 6.94 9.45 -1.62
N GLN A 38 5.63 9.27 -1.85
CA GLN A 38 4.82 10.27 -2.55
C GLN A 38 4.78 11.61 -1.79
N ARG A 39 4.66 11.56 -0.46
CA ARG A 39 4.69 12.75 0.40
C ARG A 39 6.03 13.49 0.30
N ARG A 40 7.15 12.76 0.29
CA ARG A 40 8.49 13.32 0.10
C ARG A 40 8.67 13.95 -1.27
N ILE A 41 8.19 13.29 -2.33
CA ILE A 41 8.22 13.83 -3.70
C ILE A 41 7.40 15.12 -3.80
N ASN A 42 6.19 15.13 -3.22
CA ASN A 42 5.34 16.33 -3.23
C ASN A 42 6.00 17.49 -2.48
N LYS A 43 6.65 17.22 -1.34
CA LYS A 43 7.43 18.21 -0.60
C LYS A 43 8.60 18.73 -1.45
N TRP A 44 9.36 17.84 -2.07
CA TRP A 44 10.48 18.23 -2.94
C TRP A 44 10.02 19.11 -4.11
N ARG A 45 8.89 18.76 -4.76
CA ARG A 45 8.30 19.59 -5.82
C ARG A 45 7.92 20.98 -5.32
N ALA A 46 7.24 21.08 -4.18
CA ALA A 46 6.87 22.35 -3.57
C ALA A 46 8.10 23.23 -3.25
N ASP A 47 9.21 22.60 -2.83
CA ASP A 47 10.43 23.31 -2.44
C ASP A 47 11.34 23.66 -3.65
N ASN A 48 11.21 23.00 -4.81
CA ASN A 48 12.13 23.17 -5.96
C ASN A 48 11.47 23.75 -7.23
N GLU A 49 10.15 23.68 -7.38
CA GLU A 49 9.43 24.21 -8.54
C GLU A 49 8.78 25.59 -8.26
N CYS A 50 9.16 26.26 -7.17
CA CYS A 50 8.68 27.60 -6.77
C CYS A 50 9.74 28.69 -7.04
#